data_AF-A0A7W1RAV7-F1
#
_entry.id   AF-A0A7W1RAV7-F1
#
_cell.length_a   1.000
_cell.length_b   1.000
_cell.length_c   1.000
_cell.angle_alpha   90.00
_cell.angle_beta   90.00
_cell.angle_gamma   90.00
#
_symmetry.space_group_name_H-M   'P 1'
#
loop_
_entity.id
_entity.type
_entity.pdbx_description
1 polymer ?
#
loop_
_entity_poly.entity_id
_entity_poly.type
_entity_poly.pdbx_seq_one_letter_code
_entity_poly.pdbx_strand_id
1 'polypeptide(L)'
;MTKSLFGKTDVIQMPIRGPALPHRVSMGEGALVDFDEAGNAFNPHPYVSAVVVVHARENARDYIDRELANCRPPDALSPTAQHARAVATLTALNAAEREGRVPDGEYEWVEVFDLSGLGAAFSGMPLPPNIFDGARDRWYVLDCNGFVERPAERG
;
A
#
# COMPACT_ATOMS: atom_id res chain seq x y z
N MET A 1 -16.84 -16.13 17.34
CA MET A 1 -16.47 -14.77 17.76
C MET A 1 -14.96 -14.70 17.83
N THR A 2 -14.32 -13.97 16.91
CA THR A 2 -12.93 -13.54 17.08
C THR A 2 -12.86 -12.13 16.53
N LYS A 3 -12.86 -11.16 17.44
CA LYS A 3 -12.66 -9.74 17.13
C LYS A 3 -11.18 -9.56 16.82
N SER A 4 -10.88 -8.96 15.67
CA SER A 4 -9.62 -8.24 15.44
C SER A 4 -10.00 -6.81 15.11
N LEU A 5 -9.65 -5.87 15.99
CA LEU A 5 -10.00 -4.47 15.87
C LEU A 5 -8.93 -3.67 15.08
N PHE A 6 -7.72 -4.20 14.97
CA PHE A 6 -6.65 -3.93 13.99
C PHE A 6 -5.68 -5.08 14.23
N GLY A 7 -5.47 -6.00 13.28
CA GLY A 7 -4.66 -7.18 13.59
C GLY A 7 -3.98 -7.79 12.40
N LYS A 8 -2.66 -7.91 12.58
CA LYS A 8 -1.72 -8.94 12.12
C LYS A 8 -1.86 -9.35 10.64
N THR A 9 -0.84 -8.94 9.90
CA THR A 9 -0.53 -9.30 8.51
C THR A 9 -1.45 -8.60 7.50
N ASP A 10 -0.94 -7.54 6.87
CA ASP A 10 -1.53 -6.98 5.66
C ASP A 10 -1.34 -7.98 4.51
N VAL A 11 -2.06 -9.10 4.53
CA VAL A 11 -2.13 -10.02 3.39
C VAL A 11 -3.03 -9.35 2.36
N ILE A 12 -2.41 -8.72 1.36
CA ILE A 12 -3.14 -8.23 0.20
C ILE A 12 -3.43 -9.46 -0.66
N GLN A 13 -4.63 -10.03 -0.52
CA GLN A 13 -5.10 -11.09 -1.39
C GLN A 13 -5.39 -10.50 -2.77
N MET A 14 -4.55 -10.80 -3.77
CA MET A 14 -4.92 -10.54 -5.16
C MET A 14 -6.13 -11.42 -5.51
N PRO A 15 -7.25 -10.85 -5.99
CA PRO A 15 -8.47 -11.61 -6.19
C PRO A 15 -8.33 -12.55 -7.39
N ILE A 16 -8.00 -13.82 -7.14
CA ILE A 16 -8.21 -14.91 -8.10
C ILE A 16 -9.68 -15.33 -7.97
N ARG A 17 -10.59 -14.61 -8.63
CA ARG A 17 -11.99 -15.06 -8.77
C ARG A 17 -12.27 -15.45 -10.21
N GLY A 18 -12.22 -16.76 -10.48
CA GLY A 18 -12.78 -17.38 -11.67
C GLY A 18 -12.64 -18.90 -11.61
N PRO A 19 -13.61 -19.67 -12.13
CA PRO A 19 -13.49 -21.12 -12.24
C PRO A 19 -12.34 -21.45 -13.19
N ALA A 20 -11.61 -22.53 -12.91
CA ALA A 20 -10.47 -23.07 -13.67
C ALA A 20 -10.40 -22.56 -15.12
N LEU A 21 -9.60 -21.52 -15.35
CA LEU A 21 -9.25 -21.06 -16.69
C LEU A 21 -7.94 -21.77 -17.07
N PRO A 22 -7.93 -22.63 -18.11
CA PRO A 22 -6.72 -23.22 -18.62
C PRO A 22 -6.06 -22.22 -19.57
N HIS A 23 -5.62 -21.07 -19.08
CA HIS A 23 -4.88 -20.12 -19.92
C HIS A 23 -3.88 -19.35 -19.07
N ARG A 24 -2.59 -19.53 -19.40
CA ARG A 24 -1.50 -18.63 -19.05
C ARG A 24 -1.98 -17.19 -19.15
N VAL A 25 -2.14 -16.51 -18.02
CA VAL A 25 -2.31 -15.07 -18.02
C VAL A 25 -0.90 -14.47 -17.96
N SER A 26 -0.17 -14.58 -19.06
CA SER A 26 0.92 -13.62 -19.29
C SER A 26 0.21 -12.28 -19.51
N MET A 27 0.27 -11.42 -18.49
CA MET A 27 -0.26 -10.06 -18.54
C MET A 27 0.63 -9.18 -19.42
N GLY A 28 0.80 -9.53 -20.70
CA GLY A 28 1.55 -8.76 -21.69
C GLY A 28 3.08 -8.79 -21.56
N GLU A 29 3.75 -8.18 -22.53
CA GLU A 29 5.19 -7.88 -22.44
C GLU A 29 5.46 -7.04 -21.18
N GLY A 30 6.38 -7.50 -20.33
CA GLY A 30 6.76 -6.80 -19.09
C GLY A 30 6.04 -7.25 -17.82
N ALA A 31 5.33 -8.38 -17.85
CA ALA A 31 4.76 -8.97 -16.64
C ALA A 31 5.86 -9.32 -15.61
N LEU A 32 5.74 -8.78 -14.40
CA LEU A 32 6.70 -9.00 -13.30
C LEU A 32 6.51 -10.35 -12.60
N VAL A 33 5.36 -10.99 -12.81
CA VAL A 33 4.98 -12.28 -12.27
C VAL A 33 4.23 -13.05 -13.37
N ASP A 34 4.58 -14.31 -13.57
CA ASP A 34 3.88 -15.27 -14.44
C ASP A 34 3.60 -16.56 -13.66
N PHE A 35 2.79 -17.46 -14.20
CA PHE A 35 2.34 -18.67 -13.52
C PHE A 35 2.69 -19.95 -14.29
N ASP A 36 3.20 -20.95 -13.59
CA ASP A 36 3.48 -22.27 -14.17
C ASP A 36 2.18 -23.09 -14.38
N GLU A 37 2.31 -24.29 -14.96
CA GLU A 37 1.17 -25.18 -15.19
C GLU A 37 0.51 -25.68 -13.90
N ALA A 38 1.22 -25.62 -12.78
CA ALA A 38 0.70 -25.96 -11.45
C ALA A 38 0.07 -24.75 -10.73
N GLY A 39 0.11 -23.55 -11.33
CA GLY A 39 -0.43 -22.32 -10.78
C GLY A 39 0.51 -21.61 -9.79
N ASN A 40 1.79 -21.96 -9.74
CA ASN A 40 2.77 -21.26 -8.90
C ASN A 40 3.26 -19.99 -9.61
N ALA A 41 3.29 -18.88 -8.86
CA ALA A 41 3.86 -17.63 -9.29
C ALA A 41 5.40 -17.75 -9.40
N PHE A 42 5.96 -17.25 -10.50
CA PHE A 42 7.40 -17.12 -10.70
C PHE A 42 7.75 -15.79 -11.34
N ASN A 43 8.99 -15.34 -11.16
CA ASN A 43 9.51 -14.16 -11.82
C ASN A 43 10.11 -14.55 -13.19
N PRO A 44 9.51 -14.16 -14.33
CA PRO A 44 10.04 -14.46 -15.66
C PRO A 44 11.32 -13.66 -15.98
N HIS A 45 11.68 -12.68 -15.14
CA HIS A 45 12.84 -11.81 -15.26
C HIS A 45 13.81 -12.05 -14.09
N PRO A 46 14.63 -13.11 -14.14
CA PRO A 46 15.43 -13.56 -12.99
C PRO A 46 16.52 -12.57 -12.51
N TYR A 47 16.79 -11.53 -13.30
CA TYR A 47 17.71 -10.43 -13.00
C TYR A 47 17.03 -9.23 -12.31
N VAL A 48 15.69 -9.21 -12.21
CA VAL A 48 14.95 -8.15 -11.51
C VAL A 48 14.72 -8.58 -10.07
N SER A 49 15.37 -7.89 -9.14
CA SER A 49 15.28 -8.19 -7.70
C SER A 49 14.02 -7.64 -7.05
N ALA A 50 13.57 -6.48 -7.49
CA ALA A 50 12.42 -5.82 -6.91
C ALA A 50 11.85 -4.75 -7.82
N VAL A 51 10.62 -4.34 -7.52
CA VAL A 51 10.00 -3.13 -8.06
C VAL A 51 9.78 -2.13 -6.93
N VAL A 52 10.16 -0.88 -7.17
CA VAL A 52 10.04 0.20 -6.20
C VAL A 52 9.02 1.19 -6.71
N VAL A 53 8.01 1.48 -5.91
CA VAL A 53 7.04 2.55 -6.15
C VAL A 53 7.40 3.71 -5.24
N VAL A 54 7.77 4.83 -5.84
CA VAL A 54 8.00 6.08 -5.12
C VAL A 54 6.71 6.87 -5.11
N HIS A 55 6.27 7.26 -3.92
CA HIS A 55 5.13 8.12 -3.73
C HIS A 55 5.59 9.47 -3.19
N ALA A 56 4.90 10.53 -3.60
CA ALA A 56 5.09 11.86 -3.07
C ALA A 56 3.77 12.36 -2.47
N ARG A 57 3.84 13.09 -1.36
CA ARG A 57 2.66 13.66 -0.70
C ARG A 57 3.00 14.94 0.03
N GLU A 58 2.09 15.89 -0.08
CA GLU A 58 2.17 17.17 0.62
C GLU A 58 1.87 16.98 2.12
N ASN A 59 2.63 17.67 2.97
CA ASN A 59 2.37 17.75 4.41
C ASN A 59 0.98 18.32 4.71
N ALA A 60 0.51 19.26 3.88
CA ALA A 60 -0.83 19.82 3.93
C ALA A 60 -1.91 18.74 3.84
N ARG A 61 -1.69 17.69 3.03
CA ARG A 61 -2.66 16.61 2.83
C ARG A 61 -2.80 15.74 4.08
N ASP A 62 -1.72 15.46 4.78
CA ASP A 62 -1.77 14.75 6.06
C ASP A 62 -2.48 15.55 7.15
N TYR A 63 -2.24 16.88 7.16
CA TYR A 63 -2.93 17.78 8.08
C TYR A 63 -4.45 17.72 7.84
N ILE A 64 -4.89 17.89 6.59
CA ILE A 64 -6.31 17.85 6.21
C ILE A 64 -6.94 16.51 6.57
N ASP A 65 -6.30 15.39 6.21
CA ASP A 65 -6.83 14.05 6.48
C ASP A 65 -6.98 13.81 7.99
N ARG A 66 -6.03 14.29 8.80
CA ARG A 66 -6.11 14.21 10.27
C ARG A 66 -7.26 15.04 10.81
N GLU A 67 -7.43 16.28 10.36
CA GLU A 67 -8.54 17.14 10.78
C GLU A 67 -9.90 16.53 10.39
N LEU A 68 -10.00 15.95 9.19
CA LEU A 68 -11.18 15.23 8.74
C LEU A 68 -11.46 13.98 9.58
N ALA A 69 -10.42 13.20 9.92
CA ALA A 69 -10.54 12.02 10.77
C ALA A 69 -11.03 12.37 12.18
N ASN A 70 -10.48 13.43 12.78
CA ASN A 70 -10.94 13.96 14.07
C ASN A 70 -12.39 14.48 14.01
N CYS A 71 -12.81 14.95 12.85
CA CYS A 71 -14.17 15.41 12.61
C CYS A 71 -15.15 14.29 12.25
N ARG A 72 -14.71 13.02 12.15
CA ARG A 72 -15.59 11.91 11.80
C ARG A 72 -16.66 11.71 12.90
N PRO A 73 -17.95 11.66 12.54
CA PRO A 73 -18.99 11.53 13.55
C PRO A 73 -19.00 10.11 14.14
N PRO A 74 -19.41 9.94 15.41
CA PRO A 74 -19.94 8.67 15.86
C PRO A 74 -21.19 8.33 15.02
N ASP A 75 -21.45 7.04 14.82
CA ASP A 75 -22.47 6.57 13.88
C ASP A 75 -23.86 7.22 14.10
N ALA A 76 -24.59 7.37 12.97
CA ALA A 76 -25.97 7.86 12.86
C ALA A 76 -26.23 9.35 13.24
N LEU A 77 -25.66 10.28 12.48
CA LEU A 77 -26.15 11.67 12.43
C LEU A 77 -27.22 11.86 11.35
N SER A 78 -28.16 12.78 11.59
CA SER A 78 -29.10 13.23 10.55
C SER A 78 -28.36 13.92 9.40
N PRO A 79 -28.88 13.90 8.16
CA PRO A 79 -28.24 14.55 7.01
C PRO A 79 -27.92 16.04 7.26
N THR A 80 -28.79 16.77 7.95
CA THR A 80 -28.59 18.18 8.31
C THR A 80 -27.41 18.36 9.28
N ALA A 81 -27.26 17.49 10.26
CA ALA A 81 -26.15 17.53 11.21
C ALA A 81 -24.81 17.16 10.54
N GLN A 82 -24.83 16.22 9.58
CA GLN A 82 -23.67 15.91 8.75
C GLN A 82 -23.25 17.11 7.90
N HIS A 83 -24.20 17.78 7.25
CA HIS A 83 -23.94 18.96 6.42
C HIS A 83 -23.36 20.12 7.24
N ALA A 84 -23.99 20.47 8.38
CA ALA A 84 -23.52 21.55 9.24
C ALA A 84 -22.07 21.31 9.74
N ARG A 85 -21.75 20.06 10.08
CA ARG A 85 -20.40 19.68 10.51
C ARG A 85 -19.39 19.74 9.36
N ALA A 86 -19.75 19.27 8.17
CA ALA A 86 -18.89 19.38 6.99
C ALA A 86 -18.54 20.85 6.69
N VAL A 87 -19.53 21.75 6.74
CA VAL A 87 -19.32 23.20 6.58
C VAL A 87 -18.42 23.76 7.67
N ALA A 88 -18.62 23.37 8.93
CA ALA A 88 -17.78 23.81 10.05
C ALA A 88 -16.32 23.35 9.89
N THR A 89 -16.10 22.10 9.49
CA THR A 89 -14.76 21.54 9.24
C THR A 89 -14.06 22.27 8.08
N LEU A 90 -14.74 22.51 6.97
CA LEU A 90 -14.18 23.28 5.85
C LEU A 90 -13.84 24.72 6.26
N THR A 91 -14.70 25.35 7.08
CA THR A 91 -14.45 26.70 7.59
C THR A 91 -13.21 26.74 8.49
N ALA A 92 -13.05 25.73 9.36
CA ALA A 92 -11.88 25.61 10.23
C ALA A 92 -10.58 25.38 9.45
N LEU A 93 -10.64 24.57 8.38
CA LEU A 93 -9.48 24.35 7.48
C LEU A 93 -9.08 25.65 6.78
N ASN A 94 -10.03 26.39 6.21
CA ASN A 94 -9.76 27.69 5.58
C ASN A 94 -9.17 28.71 6.57
N ALA A 95 -9.60 28.69 7.83
CA ALA A 95 -9.01 29.53 8.87
C ALA A 95 -7.57 29.11 9.19
N ALA A 96 -7.33 27.80 9.33
CA ALA A 96 -5.99 27.26 9.58
C ALA A 96 -5.01 27.61 8.45
N GLU A 97 -5.45 27.59 7.19
CA GLU A 97 -4.66 28.00 6.04
C GLU A 97 -4.29 29.50 6.10
N ARG A 98 -5.27 30.37 6.35
CA ARG A 98 -5.01 31.82 6.50
C ARG A 98 -4.09 32.16 7.66
N GLU A 99 -4.12 31.35 8.72
CA GLU A 99 -3.28 31.48 9.91
C GLU A 99 -1.89 30.85 9.72
N GLY A 100 -1.61 30.21 8.58
CA GLY A 100 -0.34 29.53 8.33
C GLY A 100 -0.11 28.30 9.21
N ARG A 101 -1.18 27.68 9.73
CA ARG A 101 -1.11 26.44 10.53
C ARG A 101 -1.03 25.18 9.68
N VAL A 102 -1.34 25.27 8.39
CA VAL A 102 -1.18 24.17 7.45
C VAL A 102 0.31 24.04 7.12
N PRO A 103 0.93 22.88 7.36
CA PRO A 103 2.35 22.70 7.10
C PRO A 103 2.63 22.65 5.60
N ASP A 104 3.67 23.37 5.18
CA ASP A 104 4.15 23.39 3.81
C ASP A 104 5.12 22.23 3.51
N GLY A 105 5.40 22.03 2.23
CA GLY A 105 6.36 21.06 1.72
C GLY A 105 5.78 19.69 1.42
N GLU A 106 6.63 18.84 0.87
CA GLU A 106 6.34 17.47 0.46
C GLU A 106 7.35 16.50 1.05
N TYR A 107 6.94 15.24 1.13
CA TYR A 107 7.84 14.14 1.44
C TYR A 107 7.58 13.00 0.47
N GLU A 108 8.62 12.19 0.28
CA GLU A 108 8.55 10.96 -0.48
C GLU A 108 8.56 9.76 0.45
N TRP A 109 7.96 8.65 0.02
CA TRP A 109 8.13 7.35 0.65
C TRP A 109 8.11 6.26 -0.42
N VAL A 110 8.69 5.11 -0.10
CA VAL A 110 8.81 4.01 -1.05
C VAL A 110 8.05 2.77 -0.59
N GLU A 111 7.40 2.10 -1.55
CA GLU A 111 6.93 0.73 -1.39
C GLU A 111 7.78 -0.18 -2.27
N VAL A 112 8.44 -1.16 -1.66
CA VAL A 112 9.35 -2.09 -2.32
C VAL A 112 8.71 -3.46 -2.38
N PHE A 113 8.55 -3.97 -3.60
CA PHE A 113 8.04 -5.30 -3.90
C PHE A 113 9.20 -6.20 -4.30
N ASP A 114 9.70 -6.96 -3.34
CA ASP A 114 10.80 -7.91 -3.49
C ASP A 114 10.33 -9.18 -4.20
N LEU A 115 10.98 -9.47 -5.32
CA LEU A 115 10.68 -10.59 -6.21
C LEU A 115 11.67 -11.75 -6.00
N SER A 116 12.65 -11.62 -5.10
CA SER A 116 13.66 -12.66 -4.86
C SER A 116 13.08 -13.96 -4.27
N GLY A 117 11.89 -13.88 -3.67
CA GLY A 117 11.13 -15.04 -3.18
C GLY A 117 10.32 -15.80 -4.24
N LEU A 118 10.25 -15.27 -5.48
CA LEU A 118 9.45 -15.86 -6.55
C LEU A 118 10.22 -16.94 -7.33
N GLY A 119 9.90 -18.20 -7.02
CA GLY A 119 10.41 -19.37 -7.75
C GLY A 119 11.88 -19.69 -7.50
N ALA A 120 12.35 -20.81 -8.03
CA ALA A 120 13.67 -21.37 -7.72
C ALA A 120 14.86 -20.72 -8.49
N ALA A 121 14.61 -19.71 -9.33
CA ALA A 121 15.57 -19.27 -10.36
C ALA A 121 16.01 -17.79 -10.24
N PHE A 122 15.80 -17.13 -9.10
CA PHE A 122 16.33 -15.79 -8.89
C PHE A 122 17.87 -15.81 -8.96
N SER A 123 18.43 -15.01 -9.88
CA SER A 123 19.89 -14.88 -10.05
C SER A 123 20.37 -13.43 -9.95
N GLY A 124 19.47 -12.51 -9.59
CA GLY A 124 19.78 -11.11 -9.34
C GLY A 124 20.52 -10.87 -8.02
N MET A 125 20.93 -9.62 -7.81
CA MET A 125 21.52 -9.19 -6.55
C MET A 125 20.41 -8.92 -5.53
N PRO A 126 20.45 -9.50 -4.32
CA PRO A 126 19.46 -9.21 -3.30
C PRO A 126 19.48 -7.73 -2.91
N LEU A 127 18.32 -7.21 -2.49
CA LEU A 127 18.22 -5.83 -2.03
C LEU A 127 19.06 -5.61 -0.75
N PRO A 128 19.68 -4.43 -0.59
CA PRO A 128 20.33 -4.06 0.67
C PRO A 128 19.33 -4.10 1.83
N PRO A 129 19.75 -4.47 3.06
CA PRO A 129 18.86 -4.49 4.21
C PRO A 129 18.40 -3.10 4.68
N ASN A 130 19.10 -2.03 4.29
CA ASN A 130 18.90 -0.66 4.79
C ASN A 130 18.52 0.31 3.66
N ILE A 131 17.54 -0.07 2.85
CA ILE A 131 17.05 0.78 1.74
C ILE A 131 15.99 1.81 2.17
N PHE A 132 15.49 1.72 3.40
CA PHE A 132 14.47 2.61 3.91
C PHE A 132 15.07 3.69 4.81
N ASP A 133 14.59 4.91 4.64
CA ASP A 133 14.96 6.08 5.42
C ASP A 133 13.73 6.78 6.05
N GLY A 134 12.52 6.35 5.69
CA GLY A 134 11.26 6.92 6.14
C GLY A 134 10.37 5.96 6.94
N ALA A 135 9.64 6.50 7.92
CA ALA A 135 8.68 5.74 8.73
C ALA A 135 7.47 5.20 7.93
N ARG A 136 7.27 5.68 6.70
CA ARG A 136 6.21 5.24 5.78
C ARG A 136 6.67 4.23 4.75
N ASP A 137 7.97 3.97 4.67
CA ASP A 137 8.49 3.02 3.71
C ASP A 137 8.03 1.61 4.05
N ARG A 138 7.77 0.82 3.01
CA ARG A 138 7.23 -0.52 3.16
C ARG A 138 8.01 -1.52 2.34
N TRP A 139 8.30 -2.67 2.95
CA TRP A 139 8.80 -3.86 2.27
C TRP A 139 7.68 -4.86 2.13
N TYR A 140 7.48 -5.32 0.90
CA TYR A 140 6.61 -6.42 0.56
C TYR A 140 7.44 -7.52 -0.10
N VAL A 141 7.28 -8.76 0.33
CA VAL A 141 7.90 -9.93 -0.28
C VAL A 141 6.82 -10.70 -1.00
N LEU A 142 7.04 -11.02 -2.27
CA LEU A 142 6.14 -11.84 -3.06
C LEU A 142 6.54 -13.30 -2.93
N ASP A 143 5.57 -14.15 -2.58
CA ASP A 143 5.76 -15.59 -2.49
C ASP A 143 5.32 -16.33 -3.77
N CYS A 144 5.76 -17.58 -3.92
CA CYS A 144 5.42 -18.41 -5.07
C CYS A 144 3.93 -18.82 -5.15
N ASN A 145 3.11 -18.48 -4.15
CA ASN A 145 1.67 -18.68 -4.18
C ASN A 145 0.93 -17.43 -4.67
N GLY A 146 1.66 -16.36 -5.01
CA GLY A 146 1.09 -15.08 -5.46
C GLY A 146 0.59 -14.21 -4.30
N PHE A 147 0.99 -14.49 -3.06
CA PHE A 147 0.72 -13.63 -1.92
C PHE A 147 1.81 -12.59 -1.75
N VAL A 148 1.39 -11.42 -1.28
CA VAL A 148 2.27 -10.32 -0.92
C VAL A 148 2.26 -10.23 0.61
N GLU A 149 3.41 -10.47 1.23
CA GLU A 149 3.56 -10.40 2.68
C GLU A 149 4.44 -9.22 3.07
N ARG A 150 4.04 -8.51 4.13
CA ARG A 150 4.92 -7.55 4.80
C ARG A 150 5.74 -8.30 5.85
N PRO A 151 7.08 -8.38 5.71
CA PRO A 151 7.92 -8.96 6.75
C PRO A 151 7.69 -8.21 8.07
N ALA A 152 7.63 -8.93 9.19
CA ALA A 152 7.69 -8.29 10.50
C ALA A 152 8.94 -7.40 10.54
N GLU A 153 8.78 -6.14 10.97
CA GLU A 153 9.83 -5.11 10.96
C GLU A 153 11.20 -5.71 11.29
N ARG A 154 12.12 -5.70 10.31
CA ARG A 154 13.52 -6.01 10.58
C ARG A 154 14.07 -4.77 11.31
N GLY A 155 14.10 -4.86 12.63
CA GLY A 155 14.64 -3.81 13.51
C GLY A 155 16.14 -3.57 13.29
#